data_AF-A0A9N9G8X2-F1
#
_entry.id   AF-A0A9N9G8X2-F1
#
_cell.length_a   1.000
_cell.length_b   1.000
_cell.length_c   1.000
_cell.angle_alpha   90.00
_cell.angle_beta   90.00
_cell.angle_gamma   90.00
#
_symmetry.space_group_name_H-M   'P 1'
#
loop_
_entity.id
_entity.type
_entity.pdbx_description
1 polymer ?
#
loop_
_entity_poly.entity_id
_entity_poly.type
_entity_poly.pdbx_seq_one_letter_code
_entity_poly.pdbx_strand_id
1 'polypeptide(L)'
;MLFINTLVEGKIPVKALIDTLSKFNIVSRSLFDRLGTDHVIAPTCDPVKNLYKDAIGGIDCLDLQFYHKGKWRSLDGTDLIDFEIRKNPTFDLVLGQEWLWAHEVKMSFNPDTNIEIDGMSIPLIEEDSRPTGDSPSHKASSTKNNLSKSTESKPGLAQEEKIK
;
A
#
# COMPACT_ATOMS: atom_id res chain seq x y z
N MET A 1 -12.83 -3.88 -3.33
CA MET A 1 -11.66 -3.63 -4.20
C MET A 1 -10.40 -3.76 -3.36
N LEU A 2 -9.27 -4.13 -3.98
CA LEU A 2 -8.02 -4.40 -3.26
C LEU A 2 -7.01 -3.30 -3.55
N PHE A 3 -6.53 -2.62 -2.51
CA PHE A 3 -5.57 -1.55 -2.65
C PHE A 3 -4.28 -1.84 -1.91
N ILE A 4 -3.19 -1.23 -2.36
CA ILE A 4 -1.94 -1.13 -1.60
C ILE A 4 -1.49 0.32 -1.52
N ASN A 5 -0.79 0.66 -0.43
CA ASN A 5 -0.12 1.96 -0.34
C ASN A 5 1.14 1.92 -1.20
N THR A 6 1.23 2.86 -2.13
CA THR A 6 2.34 2.99 -3.07
C THR A 6 2.89 4.41 -3.00
N LEU A 7 4.21 4.55 -3.05
CA LEU A 7 4.88 5.81 -3.24
C LEU A 7 5.44 5.85 -4.66
N VAL A 8 4.94 6.77 -5.48
CA VAL A 8 5.29 6.92 -6.90
C VAL A 8 6.44 7.91 -7.04
N GLU A 9 7.49 7.55 -7.78
CA GLU A 9 8.70 8.37 -8.01
C GLU A 9 9.33 8.89 -6.70
N GLY A 10 9.24 8.11 -5.63
CA GLY A 10 9.73 8.47 -4.29
C GLY A 10 9.05 9.68 -3.65
N LYS A 11 7.98 10.24 -4.24
CA LYS A 11 7.43 11.56 -3.85
C LYS A 11 5.93 11.59 -3.64
N ILE A 12 5.15 10.83 -4.40
CA ILE A 12 3.68 10.95 -4.40
C ILE A 12 3.04 9.69 -3.79
N PRO A 13 2.45 9.77 -2.58
CA PRO A 13 1.71 8.66 -2.02
C PRO A 13 0.35 8.50 -2.71
N VAL A 14 0.01 7.27 -3.09
CA VAL A 14 -1.22 6.87 -3.77
C VAL A 14 -1.69 5.52 -3.23
N LYS A 15 -3.01 5.29 -3.18
CA LYS A 15 -3.56 3.94 -3.03
C LYS A 15 -3.70 3.32 -4.42
N ALA A 16 -2.83 2.39 -4.77
CA ALA A 16 -2.88 1.71 -6.06
C ALA A 16 -3.95 0.62 -6.02
N LEU A 17 -4.85 0.59 -7.00
CA LEU A 17 -5.79 -0.52 -7.19
C LEU A 17 -5.03 -1.71 -7.78
N ILE A 18 -5.19 -2.87 -7.17
CA ILE A 18 -4.78 -4.16 -7.72
C ILE A 18 -5.95 -4.72 -8.53
N ASP A 19 -5.81 -4.73 -9.86
CA ASP A 19 -6.87 -5.16 -10.76
C ASP A 19 -6.40 -6.31 -11.67
N THR A 20 -6.76 -7.53 -11.29
CA THR A 20 -6.44 -8.74 -12.07
C THR A 20 -7.25 -8.89 -13.35
N LEU A 21 -8.27 -8.05 -13.57
CA LEU A 21 -9.11 -8.05 -14.77
C LEU A 21 -8.69 -6.98 -15.78
N SER A 22 -8.02 -5.91 -15.32
CA SER A 22 -7.44 -4.91 -16.21
C SER A 22 -6.22 -5.46 -16.93
N LYS A 23 -6.22 -5.40 -18.26
CA LYS A 23 -5.05 -5.79 -19.05
C LYS A 23 -3.91 -4.78 -18.95
N PHE A 24 -4.25 -3.51 -18.75
CA PHE A 24 -3.32 -2.39 -18.81
C PHE A 24 -3.14 -1.77 -17.43
N ASN A 25 -1.96 -1.20 -17.22
CA ASN A 25 -1.70 -0.32 -16.08
C ASN A 25 -2.24 1.07 -16.42
N ILE A 26 -2.81 1.76 -15.44
CA ILE A 26 -3.46 3.05 -15.66
C ILE A 26 -2.91 4.07 -14.69
N VAL A 27 -2.63 5.26 -15.23
CA VAL A 27 -2.34 6.47 -14.45
C VAL A 27 -3.41 7.51 -14.79
N SER A 28 -3.99 8.16 -13.78
CA SER A 28 -4.88 9.28 -14.04
C SER A 28 -4.11 10.49 -14.53
N ARG A 29 -4.76 11.32 -15.34
CA ARG A 29 -4.21 12.61 -15.75
C ARG A 29 -3.80 13.47 -14.55
N SER A 30 -4.57 13.43 -13.47
CA SER A 30 -4.27 14.14 -12.22
C SER A 30 -2.98 13.67 -11.56
N LEU A 31 -2.78 12.35 -11.46
CA LEU A 31 -1.54 11.78 -10.94
C LEU A 31 -0.37 12.14 -11.85
N PHE A 32 -0.54 12.01 -13.16
CA PHE A 32 0.48 12.39 -14.14
C PHE A 32 0.91 13.85 -14.02
N ASP A 33 -0.04 14.79 -13.96
CA ASP A 33 0.26 16.22 -13.82
C ASP A 33 1.02 16.53 -12.52
N ARG A 34 0.82 15.74 -11.45
CA ARG A 34 1.57 15.86 -10.18
C ARG A 34 3.00 15.31 -10.28
N LEU A 35 3.26 14.32 -11.14
CA LEU A 35 4.61 13.77 -11.34
C LEU A 35 5.56 14.82 -11.91
N GLY A 36 5.05 15.80 -12.66
CA GLY A 36 5.86 16.83 -13.31
C GLY A 36 6.34 16.41 -14.70
N THR A 37 7.07 17.31 -15.36
CA THR A 37 7.29 17.30 -16.82
C THR A 37 8.41 16.37 -17.32
N ASP A 38 8.90 15.45 -16.50
CA ASP A 38 10.09 14.67 -16.84
C ASP A 38 9.77 13.44 -17.73
N HIS A 39 8.50 13.06 -17.83
CA HIS A 39 8.06 11.93 -18.65
C HIS A 39 7.51 12.40 -20.00
N VAL A 40 7.99 11.80 -21.08
CA VAL A 40 7.46 12.01 -22.43
C VAL A 40 6.23 11.15 -22.61
N ILE A 41 5.12 11.76 -23.04
CA ILE A 41 3.90 11.03 -23.37
C ILE A 41 4.07 10.37 -24.74
N ALA A 42 4.11 9.04 -24.77
CA ALA A 42 4.08 8.26 -25.98
C ALA A 42 2.64 8.13 -26.53
N PRO A 43 2.45 7.96 -27.85
CA PRO A 43 1.14 7.68 -28.41
C PRO A 43 0.59 6.34 -27.90
N THR A 44 -0.65 6.34 -27.43
CA THR A 44 -1.35 5.10 -27.03
C THR A 44 -1.52 4.13 -28.20
N CYS A 45 -1.39 2.83 -27.93
CA CYS A 45 -1.62 1.77 -28.92
C CYS A 45 -3.12 1.59 -29.26
N ASP A 46 -3.43 1.06 -30.44
CA ASP A 46 -4.82 0.96 -30.92
C ASP A 46 -5.75 0.12 -30.02
N PRO A 47 -5.33 -1.00 -29.41
CA PRO A 47 -6.17 -1.73 -28.46
C PRO A 47 -6.65 -0.89 -27.28
N VAL A 48 -5.78 -0.03 -26.73
CA VAL A 48 -6.10 0.83 -25.59
C VAL A 48 -7.05 1.95 -26.03
N LYS A 49 -6.83 2.60 -27.18
CA LYS A 49 -7.77 3.60 -27.73
C LYS A 49 -9.17 3.02 -27.97
N ASN A 50 -9.24 1.73 -28.33
CA ASN A 50 -10.50 1.05 -28.53
C ASN A 50 -11.23 0.79 -27.21
N LEU A 51 -10.50 0.42 -26.17
CA LEU A 51 -11.03 0.11 -24.84
C LEU A 51 -11.37 1.38 -24.03
N TYR A 52 -10.49 2.37 -24.08
CA TYR A 52 -10.57 3.62 -23.32
C TYR A 52 -10.62 4.81 -24.27
N LYS A 53 -11.82 5.33 -24.49
CA LYS A 53 -12.04 6.51 -25.36
C LYS A 53 -11.43 7.80 -24.81
N ASP A 54 -11.05 7.80 -23.55
CA ASP A 54 -10.41 8.91 -22.85
C ASP A 54 -8.92 8.67 -22.57
N ALA A 55 -8.30 7.69 -23.24
CA ALA A 55 -6.85 7.52 -23.21
C ALA A 55 -6.15 8.72 -23.87
N ILE A 56 -5.09 9.20 -23.25
CA ILE A 56 -4.32 10.39 -23.65
C ILE A 56 -3.01 9.98 -24.32
N GLY A 57 -2.37 8.94 -23.80
CA GLY A 57 -1.04 8.49 -24.19
C GLY A 57 -0.52 7.45 -23.19
N GLY A 58 0.65 6.89 -23.47
CA GLY A 58 1.39 6.05 -22.55
C GLY A 58 2.56 6.80 -21.93
N ILE A 59 3.01 6.35 -20.76
CA ILE A 59 4.33 6.68 -20.21
C ILE A 59 5.01 5.40 -19.78
N ASP A 60 6.32 5.39 -19.98
CA ASP A 60 7.16 4.27 -19.61
C ASP A 60 7.75 4.55 -18.22
N CYS A 61 8.06 3.49 -17.50
CA CYS A 61 8.97 3.52 -16.34
C CYS A 61 8.50 4.42 -15.19
N LEU A 62 7.56 3.94 -14.38
CA LEU A 62 7.32 4.53 -13.06
C LEU A 62 8.05 3.77 -11.96
N ASP A 63 8.85 4.47 -11.15
CA ASP A 63 9.37 3.91 -9.90
C ASP A 63 8.23 3.81 -8.89
N LEU A 64 7.76 2.58 -8.67
CA LEU A 64 6.76 2.27 -7.66
C LEU A 64 7.44 1.68 -6.43
N GLN A 65 7.24 2.34 -5.30
CA GLN A 65 7.79 1.91 -4.02
C GLN A 65 6.70 1.41 -3.08
N PHE A 66 7.02 0.33 -2.36
CA PHE A 66 6.12 -0.31 -1.41
C PHE A 66 6.71 -0.31 -0.01
N TYR A 67 5.85 -0.17 1.00
CA TYR A 67 6.29 -0.14 2.38
C TYR A 67 6.53 -1.56 2.90
N HIS A 68 7.78 -1.91 3.15
CA HIS A 68 8.18 -3.24 3.62
C HIS A 68 9.24 -3.13 4.72
N LYS A 69 8.99 -3.77 5.86
CA LYS A 69 9.90 -3.81 7.04
C LYS A 69 10.35 -2.40 7.48
N GLY A 70 9.41 -1.46 7.55
CA GLY A 70 9.66 -0.12 8.07
C GLY A 70 10.24 0.89 7.08
N LYS A 71 10.37 0.53 5.80
CA LYS A 71 10.98 1.39 4.77
C LYS A 71 10.23 1.26 3.44
N TRP A 72 10.20 2.34 2.67
CA TRP A 72 9.83 2.30 1.26
C TRP A 72 10.92 1.62 0.45
N ARG A 73 10.53 0.73 -0.45
CA ARG A 73 11.44 -0.02 -1.33
C ARG A 73 10.92 0.04 -2.76
N SER A 74 11.74 0.50 -3.67
CA SER A 74 11.57 0.32 -5.11
C SER A 74 11.68 -1.16 -5.48
N LEU A 75 11.05 -1.51 -6.59
CA LEU A 75 11.27 -2.79 -7.26
C LEU A 75 12.34 -2.63 -8.32
N ASP A 76 13.08 -3.71 -8.59
CA ASP A 76 13.99 -3.76 -9.74
C ASP A 76 13.18 -4.08 -11.01
N GLY A 77 13.65 -3.62 -12.18
CA GLY A 77 13.08 -4.01 -13.47
C GLY A 77 11.74 -3.36 -13.83
N THR A 78 11.40 -2.22 -13.23
CA THR A 78 10.22 -1.43 -13.61
C THR A 78 10.41 -0.64 -14.91
N ASP A 79 11.64 -0.61 -15.43
CA ASP A 79 12.09 0.15 -16.60
C ASP A 79 11.47 -0.28 -17.94
N LEU A 80 10.60 -1.31 -17.94
CA LEU A 80 9.99 -1.89 -19.14
C LEU A 80 8.46 -1.98 -19.04
N ILE A 81 7.85 -1.38 -18.02
CA ILE A 81 6.41 -1.47 -17.80
C ILE A 81 5.75 -0.14 -18.14
N ASP A 82 4.84 -0.20 -19.09
CA ASP A 82 4.12 0.98 -19.58
C ASP A 82 2.84 1.23 -18.77
N PHE A 83 2.48 2.50 -18.66
CA PHE A 83 1.26 2.97 -18.03
C PHE A 83 0.45 3.82 -18.99
N GLU A 84 -0.82 3.48 -19.16
CA GLU A 84 -1.74 4.25 -19.98
C GLU A 84 -2.33 5.41 -19.18
N ILE A 85 -2.14 6.62 -19.68
CA ILE A 85 -2.69 7.83 -19.09
C ILE A 85 -4.14 7.96 -19.54
N ARG A 86 -5.07 7.99 -18.57
CA ARG A 86 -6.49 8.24 -18.81
C ARG A 86 -6.94 9.57 -18.25
N LYS A 87 -7.85 10.24 -18.96
CA LYS A 87 -8.42 11.52 -18.50
C LYS A 87 -9.24 11.35 -17.23
N ASN A 88 -10.12 10.35 -17.17
CA ASN A 88 -11.08 10.19 -16.09
C ASN A 88 -11.18 8.73 -15.59
N PRO A 89 -10.08 8.08 -15.17
CA PRO A 89 -10.19 6.79 -14.50
C PRO A 89 -10.79 6.96 -13.10
N THR A 90 -11.41 5.91 -12.56
CA THR A 90 -11.95 5.90 -11.19
C THR A 90 -10.85 6.03 -10.13
N PHE A 91 -9.65 5.52 -10.43
CA PHE A 91 -8.51 5.48 -9.51
C PHE A 91 -7.29 6.12 -10.16
N ASP A 92 -6.46 6.75 -9.32
CA ASP A 92 -5.26 7.45 -9.77
C ASP A 92 -4.18 6.51 -10.31
N LEU A 93 -4.07 5.32 -9.74
CA LEU A 93 -3.12 4.29 -10.14
C LEU A 93 -3.80 2.93 -10.12
N VAL A 94 -3.74 2.22 -11.26
CA VAL A 94 -4.21 0.84 -11.40
C VAL A 94 -3.04 -0.02 -11.86
N LEU A 95 -2.75 -1.08 -11.10
CA LEU A 95 -1.78 -2.11 -11.47
C LEU A 95 -2.57 -3.26 -12.10
N GLY A 96 -2.46 -3.36 -13.43
CA GLY A 96 -3.13 -4.36 -14.25
C GLY A 96 -2.29 -5.63 -14.39
N GLN A 97 -2.80 -6.58 -15.18
CA GLN A 97 -2.17 -7.89 -15.41
C GLN A 97 -0.70 -7.78 -15.83
N GLU A 98 -0.36 -6.82 -16.70
CA GLU A 98 1.02 -6.62 -17.16
C GLU A 98 1.99 -6.38 -15.99
N TRP A 99 1.69 -5.42 -15.11
CA TRP A 99 2.53 -5.15 -13.95
C TRP A 99 2.49 -6.30 -12.94
N LEU A 100 1.32 -6.90 -12.72
CA LEU A 100 1.15 -8.00 -11.76
C LEU A 100 1.94 -9.25 -12.16
N TRP A 101 2.03 -9.56 -13.45
CA TRP A 101 2.81 -10.69 -13.96
C TRP A 101 4.31 -10.42 -13.95
N ALA A 102 4.72 -9.20 -14.30
CA ALA A 102 6.13 -8.81 -14.29
C ALA A 102 6.77 -8.97 -12.90
N HIS A 103 6.01 -8.73 -11.83
CA HIS A 103 6.46 -8.83 -10.43
C HIS A 103 5.94 -10.06 -9.68
N GLU A 104 5.58 -11.12 -10.44
CA GLU A 104 5.14 -12.43 -9.94
C GLU A 104 4.17 -12.36 -8.76
N VAL A 105 3.20 -11.45 -8.83
CA VAL A 105 2.39 -11.08 -7.67
C VAL A 105 1.53 -12.26 -7.20
N LYS A 106 1.67 -12.63 -5.92
CA LYS A 106 0.87 -13.70 -5.30
C LYS A 106 -0.09 -13.12 -4.28
N MET A 107 -1.37 -13.44 -4.43
CA MET A 107 -2.41 -13.03 -3.50
C MET A 107 -2.76 -14.17 -2.57
N SER A 108 -2.67 -13.95 -1.26
CA SER A 108 -3.16 -14.90 -0.25
C SER A 108 -4.38 -14.33 0.45
N PHE A 109 -5.52 -15.02 0.34
CA PHE A 109 -6.78 -14.63 0.97
C PHE A 109 -6.97 -15.29 2.34
N ASN A 110 -5.90 -15.27 3.15
CA ASN A 110 -5.90 -15.70 4.54
C ASN A 110 -6.23 -14.48 5.44
N PRO A 111 -6.62 -14.66 6.71
CA PRO A 111 -7.11 -13.57 7.59
C PRO A 111 -6.17 -12.38 7.73
N ASP A 112 -4.87 -12.56 7.51
CA ASP A 112 -3.91 -11.48 7.31
C ASP A 112 -3.76 -11.23 5.80
N THR A 113 -4.69 -10.46 5.23
CA THR A 113 -4.78 -10.21 3.77
C THR A 113 -3.56 -9.42 3.29
N ASN A 114 -2.50 -10.15 2.94
CA ASN A 114 -1.29 -9.60 2.35
C ASN A 114 -1.16 -10.06 0.90
N ILE A 115 -0.46 -9.24 0.13
CA ILE A 115 -0.02 -9.55 -1.22
C ILE A 115 1.50 -9.70 -1.20
N GLU A 116 2.03 -10.72 -1.87
CA GLU A 116 3.46 -10.91 -2.06
C GLU A 116 3.85 -10.33 -3.42
N ILE A 117 4.82 -9.42 -3.42
CA ILE A 117 5.36 -8.74 -4.61
C ILE A 117 6.88 -8.88 -4.54
N ASP A 118 7.51 -9.59 -5.49
CA ASP A 118 8.96 -9.87 -5.48
C ASP A 118 9.50 -10.35 -4.11
N GLY A 119 8.75 -11.22 -3.43
CA GLY A 119 9.08 -11.74 -2.10
C GLY A 119 8.82 -10.77 -0.93
N MET A 120 8.34 -9.56 -1.18
CA MET A 120 7.86 -8.63 -0.16
C MET A 120 6.40 -8.89 0.18
N SER A 121 6.11 -9.17 1.45
CA SER A 121 4.74 -9.18 1.97
C SER A 121 4.27 -7.75 2.24
N ILE A 122 3.23 -7.33 1.53
CA ILE A 122 2.63 -5.99 1.57
C ILE A 122 1.18 -6.10 2.03
N PRO A 123 0.72 -5.29 3.01
CA PRO A 123 -0.65 -5.34 3.49
C PRO A 123 -1.64 -4.77 2.47
N LEU A 124 -2.74 -5.49 2.26
CA LEU A 124 -3.86 -5.00 1.47
C LEU A 124 -4.74 -4.06 2.30
N ILE A 125 -5.34 -3.10 1.61
CA ILE A 125 -6.22 -2.09 2.18
C ILE A 125 -7.57 -2.26 1.51
N GLU A 126 -8.60 -2.50 2.33
CA GLU A 126 -9.98 -2.50 1.87
C GLU A 126 -10.52 -1.06 1.77
N GLU A 127 -11.45 -0.87 0.84
CA GLU A 127 -11.98 0.44 0.44
C GLU A 127 -12.66 1.21 1.59
N ASP A 128 -13.07 0.52 2.67
CA ASP A 128 -13.80 1.09 3.81
C ASP A 128 -12.97 2.03 4.70
N SER A 129 -11.70 2.28 4.34
CA SER A 129 -10.84 3.28 4.97
C SER A 129 -10.94 4.68 4.33
N ARG A 130 -12.15 5.12 3.95
CA ARG A 130 -12.36 6.54 3.63
C ARG A 130 -12.25 7.34 4.93
N PRO A 131 -11.33 8.31 5.06
CA PRO A 131 -11.45 9.28 6.13
C PRO A 131 -12.65 10.17 5.76
N THR A 132 -13.80 9.90 6.36
CA THR A 132 -14.83 10.94 6.52
C THR A 132 -14.12 12.09 7.23
N GLY A 133 -14.17 13.28 6.65
CA GLY A 133 -13.34 14.42 7.01
C GLY A 133 -13.60 15.00 8.40
N ASP A 134 -13.27 14.25 9.45
CA ASP A 134 -13.14 14.72 10.81
C ASP A 134 -11.72 14.41 11.28
N SER A 135 -10.94 15.47 11.42
CA SER A 135 -9.60 15.44 12.00
C SER A 135 -9.60 14.75 13.36
N PRO A 136 -8.65 13.85 13.69
CA PRO A 136 -8.41 13.53 15.08
C PRO A 136 -7.60 14.67 15.69
N SER A 137 -8.30 15.59 16.36
CA SER A 137 -7.66 16.52 17.28
C SER A 137 -6.84 15.74 18.29
N HIS A 138 -5.63 16.22 18.56
CA HIS A 138 -4.78 15.78 19.65
C HIS A 138 -5.59 15.49 20.93
N LYS A 139 -5.65 14.22 21.34
CA LYS A 139 -5.85 13.87 22.75
C LYS A 139 -4.75 12.95 23.21
N ALA A 140 -3.69 13.56 23.72
CA ALA A 140 -2.93 12.97 24.80
C ALA A 140 -3.90 12.72 25.98
N SER A 141 -3.98 11.49 26.46
CA SER A 141 -4.53 11.21 27.79
C SER A 141 -3.93 9.93 28.35
N SER A 142 -2.85 10.13 29.10
CA SER A 142 -2.42 9.42 30.31
C SER A 142 -2.95 8.00 30.55
N THR A 143 -2.03 7.04 30.46
CA THR A 143 -2.11 5.71 31.07
C THR A 143 -2.27 5.85 32.59
N LYS A 144 -3.45 5.49 33.13
CA LYS A 144 -3.62 5.17 34.55
C LYS A 144 -3.53 3.65 34.72
N ASN A 145 -2.38 3.20 35.22
CA ASN A 145 -2.21 1.84 35.72
C ASN A 145 -2.98 1.72 37.04
N ASN A 146 -4.05 0.92 37.08
CA ASN A 146 -4.62 0.43 38.33
C ASN A 146 -4.42 -1.08 38.39
N LEU A 147 -3.42 -1.46 39.18
CA LEU A 147 -3.08 -2.80 39.58
C LEU A 147 -4.14 -3.28 40.59
N SER A 148 -5.06 -4.13 40.14
CA SER A 148 -6.04 -4.78 41.01
C SER A 148 -5.39 -5.95 41.74
N LYS A 149 -5.35 -5.85 43.07
CA LYS A 149 -4.91 -6.88 44.02
C LYS A 149 -5.71 -8.18 43.83
N SER A 150 -5.00 -9.30 43.78
CA SER A 150 -5.56 -10.64 43.96
C SER A 150 -5.07 -11.22 45.30
N THR A 151 -5.94 -12.03 45.89
CA THR A 151 -6.08 -12.36 47.31
C THR A 151 -5.28 -13.58 47.81
N GLU A 152 -4.92 -13.49 49.10
CA GLU A 152 -4.91 -14.52 50.16
C GLU A 152 -3.84 -15.63 50.32
N SER A 153 -3.48 -15.76 51.61
CA SER A 153 -3.11 -16.97 52.39
C SER A 153 -1.62 -17.29 52.68
N LYS A 154 -1.26 -17.04 53.96
CA LYS A 154 -0.20 -17.70 54.77
C LYS A 154 -0.56 -19.20 54.95
N PRO A 155 0.38 -20.14 55.28
CA PRO A 155 1.34 -20.02 56.40
C PRO A 155 2.73 -20.69 56.19
N GLY A 156 3.70 -20.44 57.09
CA GLY A 156 4.86 -21.34 57.23
C GLY A 156 6.15 -20.72 57.81
N LEU A 157 6.43 -21.08 59.07
CA LEU A 157 7.75 -21.34 59.69
C LEU A 157 8.80 -20.21 59.77
N ALA A 158 8.94 -19.63 60.98
CA ALA A 158 10.12 -18.89 61.38
C ALA A 158 11.24 -19.86 61.80
N GLN A 159 12.44 -19.63 61.28
CA GLN A 159 13.66 -20.35 61.64
C GLN A 159 14.23 -19.84 62.96
N GLU A 160 14.78 -20.76 63.75
CA GLU A 160 15.74 -20.49 64.83
C GLU A 160 16.98 -19.77 64.29
N GLU A 161 17.44 -18.74 65.00
CA GLU A 161 18.85 -18.35 64.93
C GLU A 161 19.42 -18.23 66.36
N LYS A 162 20.41 -19.09 66.62
CA LYS A 162 21.23 -19.16 67.83
C LYS A 162 22.15 -17.95 67.89
N ILE A 163 22.22 -17.31 69.06
CA ILE A 163 23.39 -16.50 69.43
C ILE A 163 24.13 -17.26 70.54
N LYS A 164 25.43 -17.46 70.32
CA LYS A 164 26.39 -18.05 71.25
C LYS A 164 27.21 -16.93 71.87
#